data_AF-B7QD85-F1
#
_entry.id   AF-B7QD85-F1
#
_cell.length_a   1.000
_cell.length_b   1.000
_cell.length_c   1.000
_cell.angle_alpha   90.00
_cell.angle_beta   90.00
_cell.angle_gamma   90.00
#
_symmetry.space_group_name_H-M   'P 1'
#
loop_
_entity.id
_entity.type
_entity.pdbx_description
1 polymer ?
#
loop_
_entity_poly.entity_id
_entity_poly.type
_entity_poly.pdbx_seq_one_letter_code
_entity_poly.pdbx_strand_id
1 'polypeptide(L)'
;SGCDAQRCRLPSCACSSELPPGGLALKDTPQLVMLTFNHTVHEGNIPFFYKLFGGAHKKNKATGCDISVTFFVSADIDYVFMNDFYFIGNEIALHSISIRNDPDFWRSLSPEQWAREVADQRKMLETFGNITAGDVKGFRGPFFNAGGDKGFKALQSSNVEYDNSLVHLRRRGEDLPLYPYTLDHGFKMPCVVEPCPRDPYPGFWVFPINVYLKSQVVDGQDHEVPCPIGDPCEPQPTTADDTFRYLR
;
A
#
# COMPACT_ATOMS: atom_id res chain seq x y z
N SER A 1 -21.59 6.52 -13.01
CA SER A 1 -20.85 6.86 -14.25
C SER A 1 -19.54 6.09 -14.24
N GLY A 2 -19.24 5.35 -15.30
CA GLY A 2 -18.02 4.56 -15.44
C GLY A 2 -16.82 5.39 -15.90
N CYS A 3 -15.65 4.75 -16.03
CA CYS A 3 -14.44 5.38 -16.56
C CYS A 3 -14.57 5.63 -18.07
N ASP A 4 -14.16 6.81 -18.55
CA ASP A 4 -14.08 7.10 -19.99
C ASP A 4 -12.68 6.78 -20.51
N ALA A 5 -12.51 5.58 -21.06
CA ALA A 5 -11.23 5.10 -21.59
C ALA A 5 -10.67 5.94 -22.75
N GLN A 6 -11.48 6.78 -23.40
CA GLN A 6 -10.97 7.69 -24.44
C GLN A 6 -10.29 8.93 -23.84
N ARG A 7 -10.74 9.37 -22.66
CA ARG A 7 -10.18 10.53 -21.95
C ARG A 7 -9.14 10.15 -20.90
N CYS A 8 -9.27 8.97 -20.30
CA CYS A 8 -8.32 8.44 -19.34
C CYS A 8 -7.22 7.64 -20.04
N ARG A 9 -6.06 8.26 -20.22
CA ARG A 9 -4.91 7.65 -20.92
C ARG A 9 -3.64 7.77 -20.10
N LEU A 10 -2.81 6.73 -20.18
CA LEU A 10 -1.46 6.71 -19.63
C LEU A 10 -0.61 7.83 -20.27
N PRO A 11 0.38 8.39 -19.54
CA PRO A 11 0.80 8.00 -18.19
C PRO A 11 0.03 8.69 -17.06
N SER A 12 -0.85 9.65 -17.35
CA SER A 12 -1.48 10.48 -16.32
C SER A 12 -2.78 9.92 -15.74
N CYS A 13 -3.43 8.99 -16.44
CA CYS A 13 -4.69 8.40 -16.00
C CYS A 13 -4.77 6.91 -16.36
N ALA A 14 -5.30 6.10 -15.44
CA ALA A 14 -5.60 4.70 -15.68
C ALA A 14 -6.95 4.33 -15.04
N CYS A 15 -7.84 3.70 -15.80
CA CYS A 15 -9.06 3.13 -15.25
C CYS A 15 -8.74 1.88 -14.42
N SER A 16 -9.51 1.63 -13.35
CA SER A 16 -9.47 0.34 -12.63
C SER A 16 -9.72 -0.82 -13.60
N SER A 17 -8.81 -1.79 -13.65
CA SER A 17 -8.90 -2.93 -14.56
C SER A 17 -8.19 -4.15 -14.00
N GLU A 18 -8.71 -5.33 -14.38
CA GLU A 18 -8.06 -6.63 -14.20
C GLU A 18 -7.11 -6.97 -15.36
N LEU A 19 -7.15 -6.18 -16.45
CA LEU A 19 -6.30 -6.38 -17.61
C LEU A 19 -4.95 -5.68 -17.41
N PRO A 20 -3.84 -6.28 -17.88
CA PRO A 20 -2.54 -5.65 -17.85
C PRO A 20 -2.54 -4.25 -18.48
N PRO A 21 -1.85 -3.27 -17.87
CA PRO A 21 -1.73 -1.93 -18.43
C PRO A 21 -1.00 -1.97 -19.78
N GLY A 22 -1.32 -1.02 -20.65
CA GLY A 22 -0.67 -0.90 -21.97
C GLY A 22 -1.07 -1.97 -23.00
N GLY A 23 -2.06 -2.82 -22.69
CA GLY A 23 -2.54 -3.84 -23.63
C GLY A 23 -1.61 -5.04 -23.79
N LEU A 24 -0.74 -5.27 -22.80
CA LEU A 24 0.13 -6.45 -22.76
C LEU A 24 -0.70 -7.72 -22.62
N ALA A 25 -0.27 -8.80 -23.27
CA ALA A 25 -0.81 -10.12 -22.97
C ALA A 25 -0.33 -10.58 -21.59
N LEU A 26 -1.16 -11.33 -20.87
CA LEU A 26 -0.82 -11.83 -19.52
C LEU A 26 0.51 -12.56 -19.48
N LYS A 27 0.79 -13.42 -20.47
CA LYS A 27 2.05 -14.18 -20.58
C LYS A 27 3.30 -13.30 -20.75
N ASP A 28 3.11 -12.08 -21.27
CA ASP A 28 4.17 -11.12 -21.56
C ASP A 28 4.25 -10.02 -20.48
N THR A 29 3.36 -10.06 -19.49
CA THR A 29 3.29 -9.08 -18.40
C THR A 29 4.17 -9.53 -17.23
N PRO A 30 5.18 -8.73 -16.81
CA PRO A 30 5.99 -9.06 -15.64
C PRO A 30 5.16 -9.08 -14.35
N GLN A 31 5.30 -10.13 -13.54
CA GLN A 31 4.73 -10.15 -12.19
C GLN A 31 5.55 -9.21 -11.28
N LEU A 32 4.92 -8.11 -10.88
CA LEU A 32 5.46 -7.22 -9.85
C LEU A 32 5.03 -7.72 -8.47
N VAL A 33 5.95 -7.67 -7.51
CA VAL A 33 5.67 -8.00 -6.10
C VAL A 33 6.10 -6.80 -5.26
N MET A 34 5.15 -6.14 -4.62
CA MET A 34 5.41 -5.02 -3.72
C MET A 34 5.49 -5.54 -2.29
N LEU A 35 6.70 -5.74 -1.79
CA LEU A 35 6.93 -6.11 -0.40
C LEU A 35 6.90 -4.84 0.45
N THR A 36 6.01 -4.79 1.44
CA THR A 36 5.78 -3.59 2.26
C THR A 36 5.91 -3.88 3.74
N PHE A 37 6.46 -2.95 4.50
CA PHE A 37 6.51 -2.98 5.96
C PHE A 37 5.79 -1.78 6.53
N ASN A 38 5.02 -2.00 7.60
CA ASN A 38 4.24 -0.96 8.25
C ASN A 38 4.79 -0.62 9.63
N HIS A 39 4.44 0.58 10.10
CA HIS A 39 4.67 1.09 11.44
C HIS A 39 6.15 1.43 11.69
N THR A 40 6.86 0.53 12.36
CA THR A 40 7.95 0.94 13.23
C THR A 40 9.23 0.21 12.86
N VAL A 41 10.30 0.99 12.70
CA VAL A 41 11.66 0.49 12.52
C VAL A 41 12.52 1.05 13.65
N HIS A 42 13.11 0.16 14.42
CA HIS A 42 13.99 0.48 15.55
C HIS A 42 15.10 -0.55 15.64
N GLU A 43 16.19 -0.23 16.34
CA GLU A 43 17.37 -1.09 16.49
C GLU A 43 17.06 -2.58 16.72
N GLY A 44 16.06 -2.90 17.56
CA GLY A 44 15.66 -4.28 17.86
C GLY A 44 15.17 -5.12 16.66
N ASN A 45 14.63 -4.49 15.61
CA ASN A 45 14.15 -5.20 14.41
C ASN A 45 15.08 -5.08 13.20
N ILE A 46 16.19 -4.34 13.33
CA ILE A 46 17.20 -4.20 12.27
C ILE A 46 17.84 -5.53 11.85
N PRO A 47 18.16 -6.49 12.75
CA PRO A 47 18.68 -7.79 12.34
C PRO A 47 17.73 -8.56 11.40
N PHE A 48 16.41 -8.38 11.56
CA PHE A 48 15.42 -8.96 10.65
C PHE A 48 15.54 -8.35 9.25
N PHE A 49 15.59 -7.01 9.14
CA PHE A 49 15.69 -6.33 7.86
C PHE A 49 17.01 -6.66 7.14
N TYR A 50 18.15 -6.69 7.84
CA TYR A 50 19.42 -7.11 7.23
C TYR A 50 19.39 -8.55 6.74
N LYS A 51 18.76 -9.47 7.50
CA LYS A 51 18.58 -10.86 7.06
C LYS A 51 17.65 -10.95 5.84
N LEU A 52 16.57 -10.16 5.82
CA LEU A 52 15.64 -10.11 4.71
C LEU A 52 16.32 -9.61 3.42
N PHE A 53 17.09 -8.52 3.53
CA PHE A 53 17.85 -7.93 2.43
C PHE A 53 19.13 -8.70 2.10
N GLY A 54 19.53 -9.63 2.96
CA GLY A 54 20.60 -10.59 2.71
C GLY A 54 22.01 -9.99 2.69
N GLY A 55 22.24 -8.90 3.43
CA GLY A 55 23.59 -8.31 3.54
C GLY A 55 24.14 -7.68 2.25
N ALA A 56 23.23 -7.20 1.38
CA ALA A 56 23.43 -6.66 0.04
C ALA A 56 23.27 -7.71 -1.08
N HIS A 57 22.39 -7.39 -2.03
CA HIS A 57 22.30 -8.02 -3.37
C HIS A 57 21.39 -9.23 -3.57
N LYS A 58 20.24 -9.30 -2.90
CA LYS A 58 19.13 -10.02 -3.53
C LYS A 58 18.78 -9.31 -4.84
N LYS A 59 19.08 -9.96 -5.97
CA LYS A 59 18.82 -9.40 -7.30
C LYS A 59 17.51 -9.94 -7.86
N ASN A 60 16.76 -9.08 -8.54
CA ASN A 60 15.69 -9.52 -9.42
C ASN A 60 16.30 -10.38 -10.54
N LYS A 61 15.81 -11.61 -10.72
CA LYS A 61 16.40 -12.57 -11.68
C LYS A 61 16.32 -12.11 -13.14
N ALA A 62 15.31 -11.34 -13.50
CA ALA A 62 15.09 -10.88 -14.86
C ALA A 62 15.91 -9.63 -15.18
N THR A 63 16.04 -8.69 -14.23
CA THR A 63 16.70 -7.40 -14.48
C THR A 63 18.13 -7.32 -13.95
N GLY A 64 18.52 -8.17 -12.99
CA GLY A 64 19.80 -8.10 -12.29
C GLY A 64 19.93 -6.93 -11.30
N CYS A 65 18.89 -6.10 -11.14
CA CYS A 65 18.86 -5.00 -10.17
C CYS A 65 18.65 -5.52 -8.74
N ASP A 66 19.11 -4.76 -7.74
CA ASP A 66 18.76 -5.05 -6.34
C ASP A 66 17.24 -5.00 -6.16
N ILE A 67 16.70 -5.89 -5.33
CA ILE A 67 15.33 -5.77 -4.87
C ILE A 67 15.23 -4.61 -3.88
N SER A 68 14.16 -3.84 -3.99
CA SER A 68 13.79 -2.82 -3.03
C SER A 68 12.45 -3.18 -2.38
N VAL A 69 12.17 -2.57 -1.24
CA VAL A 69 10.88 -2.67 -0.54
C VAL A 69 10.35 -1.27 -0.24
N THR A 70 9.07 -1.21 0.14
CA THR A 70 8.43 0.03 0.58
C THR A 70 8.17 -0.01 2.08
N PHE A 71 8.64 1.00 2.80
CA PHE A 71 8.35 1.19 4.22
C PHE A 71 7.28 2.26 4.40
N PHE A 72 6.09 1.88 4.85
CA PHE A 72 5.08 2.82 5.34
C PHE A 72 5.31 3.04 6.83
N VAL A 73 6.06 4.09 7.17
CA VAL A 73 6.54 4.32 8.53
C VAL A 73 5.64 5.27 9.30
N SER A 74 5.61 5.14 10.62
CA SER A 74 5.04 6.14 11.54
C SER A 74 6.06 7.25 11.86
N ALA A 75 5.74 8.15 12.78
CA ALA A 75 6.73 9.08 13.33
C ALA A 75 7.65 8.45 14.39
N ASP A 76 7.22 7.34 14.99
CA ASP A 76 7.96 6.60 16.02
C ASP A 76 8.86 5.56 15.36
N ILE A 77 10.00 6.04 14.88
CA ILE A 77 11.01 5.29 14.12
C ILE A 77 12.41 5.78 14.45
N ASP A 78 13.40 4.94 14.17
CA ASP A 78 14.79 5.34 14.11
C ASP A 78 15.10 5.94 12.73
N TYR A 79 15.24 7.26 12.70
CA TYR A 79 15.48 8.02 11.47
C TYR A 79 16.85 7.74 10.84
N VAL A 80 17.84 7.27 11.61
CA VAL A 80 19.16 6.90 11.07
C VAL A 80 19.02 5.67 10.18
N PHE A 81 18.32 4.63 10.67
CA PHE A 81 18.07 3.44 9.86
C PHE A 81 17.16 3.73 8.66
N MET A 82 16.23 4.69 8.77
CA MET A 82 15.45 5.12 7.60
C MET A 82 16.30 5.80 6.54
N ASN A 83 17.27 6.62 6.96
CA ASN A 83 18.24 7.18 6.02
C ASN A 83 19.05 6.09 5.32
N ASP A 84 19.56 5.11 6.07
CA ASP A 84 20.33 3.98 5.53
C ASP A 84 19.50 3.17 4.52
N PHE A 85 18.25 2.85 4.85
CA PHE A 85 17.37 2.08 3.96
C PHE A 85 16.97 2.88 2.72
N TYR A 86 16.73 4.18 2.85
CA TYR A 86 16.53 5.09 1.72
C TYR A 86 17.76 5.14 0.81
N PHE A 87 18.96 5.27 1.39
CA PHE A 87 20.23 5.36 0.65
C PHE A 87 20.50 4.14 -0.22
N ILE A 88 20.10 2.94 0.23
CA ILE A 88 20.25 1.70 -0.54
C ILE A 88 19.07 1.43 -1.51
N GLY A 89 18.20 2.41 -1.72
CA GLY A 89 17.17 2.38 -2.77
C GLY A 89 15.81 1.82 -2.35
N ASN A 90 15.53 1.69 -1.05
CA ASN A 90 14.18 1.41 -0.60
C ASN A 90 13.32 2.67 -0.63
N GLU A 91 12.03 2.47 -0.83
CA GLU A 91 11.06 3.55 -0.74
C GLU A 91 10.65 3.78 0.72
N ILE A 92 10.66 5.04 1.15
CA ILE A 92 10.11 5.46 2.44
C ILE A 92 8.84 6.28 2.19
N ALA A 93 7.73 5.80 2.74
CA ALA A 93 6.38 6.30 2.53
C ALA A 93 5.69 6.59 3.86
N LEU A 94 4.59 7.35 3.80
CA LEU A 94 3.89 7.90 4.96
C LEU A 94 2.88 6.90 5.53
N HIS A 95 2.78 6.82 6.86
CA HIS A 95 1.78 6.02 7.57
C HIS A 95 1.03 6.80 8.66
N SER A 96 1.08 8.14 8.65
CA SER A 96 0.66 9.04 9.74
C SER A 96 1.66 9.14 10.90
N ILE A 97 1.60 10.24 11.64
CA ILE A 97 2.45 10.47 12.81
C ILE A 97 1.98 9.59 13.97
N SER A 98 0.69 9.70 14.33
CA SER A 98 0.22 9.26 15.64
C SER A 98 -0.15 7.79 15.75
N ILE A 99 -0.51 7.13 14.62
CA ILE A 99 -0.97 5.72 14.57
C ILE A 99 -1.92 5.38 15.74
N ARG A 100 -2.82 6.29 16.10
CA ARG A 100 -3.76 6.06 17.21
C ARG A 100 -4.58 4.80 16.95
N ASN A 101 -4.59 3.88 17.92
CA ASN A 101 -5.41 2.67 17.88
C ASN A 101 -6.88 2.99 18.20
N ASP A 102 -7.48 3.79 17.31
CA ASP A 102 -8.84 4.31 17.42
C ASP A 102 -9.37 4.55 16.00
N PRO A 103 -10.11 3.57 15.42
CA PRO A 103 -10.67 3.71 14.08
C PRO A 103 -11.61 4.92 13.95
N ASP A 104 -12.32 5.29 15.02
CA ASP A 104 -13.26 6.41 14.98
C ASP A 104 -12.54 7.76 14.96
N PHE A 105 -11.39 7.87 15.62
CA PHE A 105 -10.49 9.01 15.44
C PHE A 105 -10.19 9.25 13.96
N TRP A 106 -9.70 8.24 13.23
CA TRP A 106 -9.34 8.36 11.81
C TRP A 106 -10.52 8.74 10.91
N ARG A 107 -11.71 8.18 11.18
CA ARG A 107 -12.95 8.52 10.47
C ARG A 107 -13.41 9.96 10.73
N SER A 108 -13.13 10.49 11.92
CA SER A 108 -13.64 11.79 12.36
C SER A 108 -12.79 12.97 11.88
N LEU A 109 -11.51 12.75 11.56
CA LEU A 109 -10.55 13.81 11.26
C LEU A 109 -11.05 14.77 10.17
N SER A 110 -10.84 16.07 10.37
CA SER A 110 -10.98 17.10 9.34
C SER A 110 -9.84 17.01 8.32
N PRO A 111 -9.96 17.63 7.13
CA PRO A 111 -8.85 17.71 6.17
C PRO A 111 -7.58 18.32 6.79
N GLU A 112 -7.70 19.32 7.66
CA GLU A 112 -6.56 19.95 8.33
C GLU A 112 -5.91 19.03 9.37
N GLN A 113 -6.70 18.20 10.04
CA GLN A 113 -6.18 17.17 10.94
C GLN A 113 -5.45 16.07 10.17
N TRP A 114 -6.01 15.61 9.05
CA TRP A 114 -5.32 14.70 8.14
C TRP A 114 -4.03 15.31 7.59
N ALA A 115 -4.03 16.59 7.21
CA ALA A 115 -2.84 17.26 6.73
C ALA A 115 -1.74 17.33 7.80
N ARG A 116 -2.09 17.49 9.09
CA ARG A 116 -1.11 17.40 10.18
C ARG A 116 -0.51 16.00 10.31
N GLU A 117 -1.30 14.96 10.11
CA GLU A 117 -0.81 13.58 10.16
C GLU A 117 0.08 13.21 8.96
N VAL A 118 -0.11 13.86 7.80
CA VAL A 118 0.56 13.51 6.54
C VAL A 118 1.69 14.48 6.20
N ALA A 119 1.37 15.77 6.06
CA ALA A 119 2.34 16.78 5.61
C ALA A 119 3.44 17.00 6.65
N ASP A 120 3.10 17.02 7.94
CA ASP A 120 4.11 17.20 8.97
C ASP A 120 4.95 15.93 9.13
N GLN A 121 4.40 14.74 8.91
CA GLN A 121 5.21 13.51 8.85
C GLN A 121 6.26 13.58 7.75
N ARG A 122 5.91 14.07 6.55
CA ARG A 122 6.91 14.24 5.49
C ARG A 122 8.04 15.18 5.93
N LYS A 123 7.71 16.29 6.59
CA LYS A 123 8.73 17.21 7.12
C LYS A 123 9.61 16.52 8.16
N MET A 124 9.06 15.60 8.96
CA MET A 124 9.83 14.81 9.93
C MET A 124 10.81 13.88 9.21
N LEU A 125 10.39 13.17 8.17
CA LEU A 125 11.28 12.32 7.37
C LEU A 125 12.38 13.12 6.67
N GLU A 126 12.06 14.31 6.16
CA GLU A 126 13.03 15.22 5.56
C GLU A 126 14.03 15.74 6.60
N THR A 127 13.53 16.26 7.73
CA THR A 127 14.36 16.94 8.73
C THR A 127 15.20 15.97 9.55
N PHE A 128 14.60 14.88 10.03
CA PHE A 128 15.25 13.95 10.94
C PHE A 128 15.86 12.75 10.23
N GLY A 129 15.26 12.31 9.11
CA GLY A 129 15.73 11.18 8.31
C GLY A 129 16.63 11.56 7.14
N ASN A 130 16.81 12.86 6.84
CA ASN A 130 17.56 13.33 5.67
C ASN A 130 17.11 12.63 4.37
N ILE A 131 15.79 12.41 4.25
CA ILE A 131 15.15 11.82 3.07
C ILE A 131 14.62 12.97 2.20
N THR A 132 14.93 12.95 0.90
CA THR A 132 14.45 13.99 -0.02
C THR A 132 12.92 14.04 -0.02
N ALA A 133 12.33 15.19 0.34
CA ALA A 133 10.87 15.31 0.45
C ALA A 133 10.11 14.94 -0.84
N GLY A 134 10.70 15.18 -2.01
CA GLY A 134 10.15 14.82 -3.32
C GLY A 134 10.12 13.31 -3.61
N ASP A 135 10.88 12.51 -2.86
CA ASP A 135 10.89 11.04 -2.99
C ASP A 135 9.86 10.36 -2.07
N VAL A 136 9.30 11.11 -1.11
CA VAL A 136 8.25 10.61 -0.19
C VAL A 136 6.88 10.72 -0.83
N LYS A 137 6.53 9.73 -1.65
CA LYS A 137 5.38 9.77 -2.58
C LYS A 137 4.16 8.96 -2.15
N GLY A 138 4.39 7.88 -1.42
CA GLY A 138 3.35 6.95 -1.00
C GLY A 138 2.71 7.31 0.33
N PHE A 139 1.46 6.87 0.49
CA PHE A 139 0.75 6.87 1.76
C PHE A 139 0.00 5.55 1.96
N ARG A 140 0.01 5.06 3.20
CA ARG A 140 -0.91 4.02 3.66
C ARG A 140 -1.60 4.51 4.92
N GLY A 141 -2.91 4.42 4.98
CA GLY A 141 -3.75 4.82 6.09
C GLY A 141 -3.65 3.82 7.24
N PRO A 142 -3.63 4.28 8.49
CA PRO A 142 -3.78 3.43 9.67
C PRO A 142 -5.05 2.57 9.56
N PHE A 143 -4.93 1.26 9.84
CA PHE A 143 -6.03 0.29 9.69
C PHE A 143 -6.66 0.26 8.28
N PHE A 144 -5.88 0.60 7.24
CA PHE A 144 -6.35 0.78 5.86
C PHE A 144 -7.41 1.88 5.68
N ASN A 145 -7.51 2.80 6.65
CA ASN A 145 -8.41 3.94 6.57
C ASN A 145 -7.67 5.18 6.04
N ALA A 146 -8.03 5.64 4.85
CA ALA A 146 -7.49 6.85 4.23
C ALA A 146 -8.42 8.07 4.34
N GLY A 147 -9.42 8.04 5.23
CA GLY A 147 -10.20 9.22 5.63
C GLY A 147 -11.21 9.73 4.60
N GLY A 148 -11.56 8.91 3.59
CA GLY A 148 -12.49 9.29 2.53
C GLY A 148 -12.11 10.61 1.87
N ASP A 149 -13.10 11.44 1.53
CA ASP A 149 -12.80 12.71 0.86
C ASP A 149 -11.95 13.67 1.70
N LYS A 150 -12.05 13.59 3.03
CA LYS A 150 -11.27 14.48 3.91
C LYS A 150 -9.79 14.12 3.88
N GLY A 151 -9.48 12.82 3.94
CA GLY A 151 -8.12 12.33 3.88
C GLY A 151 -7.52 12.50 2.49
N PHE A 152 -8.22 12.08 1.41
CA PHE A 152 -7.70 12.24 0.04
C PHE A 152 -7.44 13.70 -0.35
N LYS A 153 -8.26 14.66 0.11
CA LYS A 153 -7.98 16.10 -0.05
C LYS A 153 -6.67 16.51 0.62
N ALA A 154 -6.40 16.00 1.82
CA ALA A 154 -5.17 16.26 2.53
C ALA A 154 -3.95 15.57 1.89
N LEU A 155 -4.10 14.34 1.40
CA LEU A 155 -3.04 13.63 0.68
C LEU A 155 -2.62 14.39 -0.58
N GLN A 156 -3.59 14.80 -1.40
CA GLN A 156 -3.31 15.55 -2.63
C GLN A 156 -2.70 16.92 -2.34
N SER A 157 -3.21 17.67 -1.36
CA SER A 157 -2.65 18.97 -0.97
C SER A 157 -1.26 18.85 -0.33
N SER A 158 -0.94 17.67 0.19
CA SER A 158 0.37 17.32 0.71
C SER A 158 1.25 16.66 -0.33
N ASN A 159 1.03 16.82 -1.64
CA ASN A 159 1.82 16.21 -2.73
C ASN A 159 2.10 14.71 -2.56
N VAL A 160 1.16 13.94 -2.00
CA VAL A 160 1.21 12.47 -2.06
C VAL A 160 0.77 12.06 -3.45
N GLU A 161 1.48 11.12 -4.08
CA GLU A 161 1.22 10.68 -5.45
C GLU A 161 0.32 9.43 -5.49
N TYR A 162 0.41 8.57 -4.47
CA TYR A 162 -0.39 7.36 -4.42
C TYR A 162 -0.82 6.95 -3.01
N ASP A 163 -2.00 6.32 -2.95
CA ASP A 163 -2.53 5.62 -1.78
C ASP A 163 -2.37 4.11 -1.93
N ASN A 164 -2.10 3.44 -0.81
CA ASN A 164 -2.07 1.98 -0.71
C ASN A 164 -2.87 1.48 0.50
N SER A 165 -4.10 1.98 0.62
CA SER A 165 -5.04 1.69 1.71
C SER A 165 -6.35 1.11 1.22
N LEU A 166 -6.80 1.46 0.00
CA LEU A 166 -8.08 0.98 -0.51
C LEU A 166 -8.04 -0.54 -0.74
N VAL A 167 -8.82 -1.26 0.06
CA VAL A 167 -8.93 -2.73 0.03
C VAL A 167 -9.91 -3.15 -1.05
N HIS A 168 -9.51 -4.13 -1.85
CA HIS A 168 -10.33 -4.74 -2.89
C HIS A 168 -10.56 -6.20 -2.57
N LEU A 169 -11.83 -6.54 -2.35
CA LEU A 169 -12.27 -7.92 -2.17
C LEU A 169 -12.13 -8.69 -3.48
N ARG A 170 -11.87 -9.98 -3.35
CA ARG A 170 -11.76 -10.92 -4.46
C ARG A 170 -12.39 -12.25 -4.08
N ARG A 171 -12.85 -12.99 -5.08
CA ARG A 171 -13.32 -14.37 -4.97
C ARG A 171 -12.61 -15.23 -6.00
N ARG A 172 -12.13 -16.42 -5.59
CA ARG A 172 -11.36 -17.30 -6.48
C ARG A 172 -12.21 -17.69 -7.69
N GLY A 173 -11.63 -17.58 -8.88
CA GLY A 173 -12.27 -17.96 -10.13
C GLY A 173 -13.31 -16.97 -10.65
N GLU A 174 -13.65 -15.93 -9.88
CA GLU A 174 -14.58 -14.87 -10.30
C GLU A 174 -13.88 -13.52 -10.47
N ASP A 175 -13.08 -13.10 -9.48
CA ASP A 175 -12.49 -11.76 -9.45
C ASP A 175 -10.95 -11.86 -9.57
N LEU A 176 -10.38 -11.19 -10.55
CA LEU A 176 -8.92 -11.08 -10.71
C LEU A 176 -8.41 -9.86 -9.91
N PRO A 177 -7.13 -9.87 -9.48
CA PRO A 177 -6.56 -8.70 -8.83
C PRO A 177 -6.53 -7.50 -9.78
N LEU A 178 -6.85 -6.33 -9.24
CA LEU A 178 -6.82 -5.07 -9.97
C LEU A 178 -5.38 -4.56 -10.10
N TYR A 179 -5.06 -4.02 -11.27
CA TYR A 179 -3.87 -3.21 -11.48
C TYR A 179 -4.03 -1.82 -10.86
N PRO A 180 -2.92 -1.11 -10.58
CA PRO A 180 -2.98 0.28 -10.13
C PRO A 180 -3.77 1.15 -11.09
N TYR A 181 -4.53 2.10 -10.54
CA TYR A 181 -5.42 2.98 -11.29
C TYR A 181 -5.45 4.37 -10.66
N THR A 182 -5.99 5.35 -11.38
CA THR A 182 -6.13 6.72 -10.87
C THR A 182 -7.58 7.04 -10.51
N LEU A 183 -7.75 8.04 -9.64
CA LEU A 183 -9.05 8.49 -9.15
C LEU A 183 -9.67 9.61 -10.01
N ASP A 184 -9.22 9.82 -11.25
CA ASP A 184 -9.77 10.83 -12.18
C ASP A 184 -11.28 10.70 -12.40
N HIS A 185 -11.77 9.47 -12.45
CA HIS A 185 -13.19 9.18 -12.57
C HIS A 185 -13.86 8.84 -11.23
N GLY A 186 -13.12 8.99 -10.11
CA GLY A 186 -13.53 8.66 -8.75
C GLY A 186 -13.47 7.16 -8.45
N PHE A 187 -13.53 6.81 -7.17
CA PHE A 187 -13.56 5.42 -6.70
C PHE A 187 -14.91 4.76 -7.04
N LYS A 188 -14.87 3.57 -7.64
CA LYS A 188 -16.06 2.84 -8.11
C LYS A 188 -16.23 1.44 -7.52
N MET A 189 -15.28 1.01 -6.71
CA MET A 189 -15.31 -0.32 -6.12
C MET A 189 -16.13 -0.28 -4.81
N PRO A 190 -16.62 -1.44 -4.33
CA PRO A 190 -17.23 -1.52 -3.02
C PRO A 190 -16.27 -0.98 -1.95
N CYS A 191 -16.76 -0.13 -1.05
CA CYS A 191 -15.95 0.36 0.06
C CYS A 191 -15.87 -0.70 1.15
N VAL A 192 -14.65 -1.19 1.41
CA VAL A 192 -14.40 -2.21 2.43
C VAL A 192 -14.11 -1.58 3.79
N VAL A 193 -13.32 -0.49 3.80
CA VAL A 193 -12.94 0.23 5.02
C VAL A 193 -13.43 1.67 4.90
N GLU A 194 -14.57 1.96 5.53
CA GLU A 194 -15.20 3.27 5.48
C GLU A 194 -14.48 4.32 6.36
N PRO A 195 -14.39 5.59 5.92
CA PRO A 195 -14.93 6.12 4.66
C PRO A 195 -13.98 5.97 3.46
N CYS A 196 -14.53 5.63 2.28
CA CYS A 196 -13.82 5.71 0.99
C CYS A 196 -14.04 7.07 0.30
N PRO A 197 -13.14 7.49 -0.62
CA PRO A 197 -13.32 8.73 -1.38
C PRO A 197 -14.54 8.63 -2.30
N ARG A 198 -15.32 9.70 -2.38
CA ARG A 198 -16.51 9.81 -3.25
C ARG A 198 -16.30 10.80 -4.38
N ASP A 199 -15.50 11.83 -4.14
CA ASP A 199 -15.07 12.80 -5.14
C ASP A 199 -13.98 12.18 -6.06
N PRO A 200 -13.84 12.68 -7.31
CA PRO A 200 -12.68 12.36 -8.13
C PRO A 200 -11.43 13.11 -7.65
N TYR A 201 -10.27 12.44 -7.75
CA TYR A 201 -8.95 12.99 -7.46
C TYR A 201 -8.04 12.77 -8.68
N PRO A 202 -8.11 13.65 -9.70
CA PRO A 202 -7.36 13.50 -10.93
C PRO A 202 -5.85 13.34 -10.72
N GLY A 203 -5.25 12.36 -11.39
CA GLY A 203 -3.82 12.05 -11.29
C GLY A 203 -3.38 11.38 -9.97
N PHE A 204 -4.29 11.21 -8.99
CA PHE A 204 -3.96 10.52 -7.74
C PHE A 204 -4.07 9.02 -7.93
N TRP A 205 -2.98 8.29 -7.70
CA TRP A 205 -2.92 6.85 -7.91
C TRP A 205 -3.41 6.06 -6.71
N VAL A 206 -4.01 4.92 -6.99
CA VAL A 206 -4.31 3.87 -6.03
C VAL A 206 -3.53 2.64 -6.43
N PHE A 207 -2.68 2.18 -5.53
CA PHE A 207 -2.14 0.84 -5.56
C PHE A 207 -3.08 -0.02 -4.71
N PRO A 208 -3.99 -0.80 -5.33
CA PRO A 208 -5.05 -1.47 -4.60
C PRO A 208 -4.49 -2.56 -3.67
N ILE A 209 -5.02 -2.64 -2.45
CA ILE A 209 -4.79 -3.80 -1.56
C ILE A 209 -5.71 -4.92 -2.03
N ASN A 210 -5.24 -5.69 -3.01
CA ASN A 210 -5.90 -6.92 -3.44
C ASN A 210 -5.75 -7.97 -2.33
N VAL A 211 -6.86 -8.34 -1.70
CA VAL A 211 -6.85 -9.35 -0.64
C VAL A 211 -6.36 -10.70 -1.15
N TYR A 212 -5.67 -11.42 -0.26
CA TYR A 212 -5.32 -12.82 -0.48
C TYR A 212 -6.53 -13.67 -0.13
N LEU A 213 -6.53 -14.90 -0.64
CA LEU A 213 -7.58 -15.87 -0.35
C LEU A 213 -6.96 -16.97 0.50
N LYS A 214 -7.60 -17.22 1.64
CA LYS A 214 -7.15 -18.24 2.57
C LYS A 214 -8.20 -19.33 2.68
N SER A 215 -7.74 -20.58 2.60
CA SER A 215 -8.59 -21.75 2.86
C SER A 215 -8.92 -21.86 4.35
N GLN A 216 -10.19 -22.08 4.65
CA GLN A 216 -10.74 -22.27 5.98
C GLN A 216 -11.83 -23.34 5.92
N VAL A 217 -11.80 -24.31 6.83
CA VAL A 217 -12.89 -25.29 6.95
C VAL A 217 -14.02 -24.66 7.75
N VAL A 218 -15.21 -24.53 7.14
CA VAL A 218 -16.46 -24.11 7.81
C VAL A 218 -17.46 -25.24 7.61
N ASP A 219 -18.05 -25.73 8.70
CA ASP A 219 -19.01 -26.84 8.70
C ASP A 219 -18.55 -28.11 7.94
N GLY A 220 -17.24 -28.39 7.98
CA GLY A 220 -16.64 -29.55 7.31
C GLY A 220 -16.41 -29.39 5.81
N GLN A 221 -16.62 -28.19 5.26
CA GLN A 221 -16.33 -27.84 3.88
C GLN A 221 -15.18 -26.83 3.81
N ASP A 222 -14.33 -26.93 2.80
CA ASP A 222 -13.32 -25.92 2.52
C ASP A 222 -13.99 -24.69 1.90
N HIS A 223 -13.89 -23.57 2.61
CA HIS A 223 -14.26 -22.24 2.16
C HIS A 223 -13.02 -21.39 1.98
N GLU A 224 -13.06 -20.44 1.05
CA GLU A 224 -12.01 -19.43 0.94
C GLU A 224 -12.53 -18.08 1.43
N VAL A 225 -11.80 -17.50 2.37
CA VAL A 225 -12.14 -16.21 2.96
C VAL A 225 -11.16 -15.14 2.47
N PRO A 226 -11.67 -13.98 2.02
CA PRO A 226 -10.84 -12.82 1.71
C PRO A 226 -10.09 -12.33 2.95
N CYS A 227 -8.79 -12.13 2.79
CA CYS A 227 -7.88 -11.77 3.86
C CYS A 227 -6.88 -10.68 3.42
N PRO A 228 -6.83 -9.52 4.09
CA PRO A 228 -5.71 -8.60 3.92
C PRO A 228 -4.39 -9.30 4.28
N ILE A 229 -3.31 -8.99 3.56
CA ILE A 229 -2.00 -9.63 3.78
C ILE A 229 -1.47 -9.33 5.19
N GLY A 230 -0.88 -10.34 5.84
CA GLY A 230 -0.16 -10.18 7.11
C GLY A 230 -1.07 -10.33 8.33
N ASP A 231 -0.74 -9.60 9.39
CA ASP A 231 -1.30 -9.71 10.74
C ASP A 231 -2.84 -9.71 10.84
N PRO A 232 -3.61 -9.02 9.98
CA PRO A 232 -5.08 -9.09 10.04
C PRO A 232 -5.67 -10.45 9.61
N CYS A 233 -4.86 -11.35 9.02
CA CYS A 233 -5.33 -12.61 8.46
C CYS A 233 -5.37 -13.79 9.44
N GLU A 234 -6.39 -13.84 10.28
CA GLU A 234 -6.50 -14.88 11.31
C GLU A 234 -7.18 -16.19 10.83
N PRO A 235 -6.82 -17.37 11.38
CA PRO A 235 -5.61 -17.63 12.18
C PRO A 235 -4.31 -17.51 11.38
N GLN A 236 -3.30 -16.82 11.88
CA GLN A 236 -2.00 -16.73 11.18
C GLN A 236 -1.37 -18.11 10.90
N PRO A 237 -0.67 -18.30 9.77
CA PRO A 237 0.12 -19.52 9.54
C PRO A 237 1.13 -19.73 10.67
N THR A 238 1.21 -20.94 11.21
CA THR A 238 2.06 -21.25 12.38
C THR A 238 3.38 -21.94 12.03
N THR A 239 3.53 -22.39 10.77
CA THR A 239 4.75 -23.05 10.27
C THR A 239 5.25 -22.39 8.98
N ALA A 240 6.54 -22.56 8.69
CA ALA A 240 7.13 -22.06 7.45
C ALA A 240 6.47 -22.66 6.19
N ASP A 241 6.05 -23.93 6.25
CA ASP A 241 5.34 -24.60 5.17
C ASP A 241 3.95 -24.00 4.95
N ASP A 242 3.24 -23.68 6.03
CA ASP A 242 1.92 -23.04 5.91
C ASP A 242 2.04 -21.62 5.36
N THR A 243 3.05 -20.85 5.79
CA THR A 243 3.37 -19.54 5.21
C THR A 243 3.71 -19.65 3.72
N PHE A 244 4.53 -20.64 3.33
CA PHE A 244 4.89 -20.86 1.93
C PHE A 244 3.67 -21.21 1.08
N ARG A 245 2.77 -22.07 1.57
CA ARG A 245 1.51 -22.40 0.88
C ARG A 245 0.57 -21.20 0.78
N TYR A 246 0.51 -20.36 1.80
CA TYR A 246 -0.32 -19.16 1.80
C TYR A 246 0.15 -18.10 0.79
N LEU A 247 1.46 -17.96 0.60
CA LEU A 247 2.05 -16.98 -0.32
C LEU A 247 2.12 -17.45 -1.78
N ARG A 248 1.78 -18.72 -2.06
CA ARG A 248 1.87 -19.35 -3.38
C ARG A 248 0.53 -19.29 -4.13
#